data_AF-A0A5J4N395-F1
#
_entry.id   AF-A0A5J4N395-F1
#
_cell.length_a   1.000
_cell.length_b   1.000
_cell.length_c   1.000
_cell.angle_alpha   90.00
_cell.angle_beta   90.00
_cell.angle_gamma   90.00
#
_symmetry.space_group_name_H-M   'P 1'
#
loop_
_entity.id
_entity.type
_entity.pdbx_description
1 polymer ?
#
loop_
_entity_poly.entity_id
_entity_poly.type
_entity_poly.pdbx_seq_one_letter_code
_entity_poly.pdbx_strand_id
1 'polypeptide(L)'
;MLLDNDAFLTHLNRLFTQSKGGGSLFITMKRCNVLIIIDMSIDDGRTKPTPRTRKQVTEPHPSAENSCLFRATLGSQKISTVVCSSD
;
A
#
# COMPACT_ATOMS: atom_id res chain seq x y z
N MET A 1 -8.91 -1.77 -0.33
CA MET A 1 -8.90 -1.73 1.14
C MET A 1 -7.46 -1.84 1.62
N LEU A 2 -7.03 -0.98 2.55
CA LEU A 2 -5.72 -1.09 3.19
C LEU A 2 -5.83 -2.06 4.37
N LEU A 3 -4.95 -3.06 4.43
CA LEU A 3 -4.97 -4.15 5.41
C LEU A 3 -3.61 -4.25 6.08
N ASP A 4 -3.59 -4.73 7.32
CA ASP A 4 -2.37 -5.18 8.00
C ASP A 4 -1.74 -6.37 7.26
N ASN A 5 -0.45 -6.64 7.52
CA ASN A 5 0.33 -7.63 6.79
C ASN A 5 -0.31 -9.04 6.81
N ASP A 6 -0.67 -9.55 7.98
CA ASP A 6 -1.30 -10.88 8.11
C ASP A 6 -2.70 -10.95 7.46
N ALA A 7 -3.49 -9.90 7.62
CA ALA A 7 -4.80 -9.79 7.02
C ALA A 7 -4.71 -9.74 5.48
N PHE A 8 -3.70 -9.03 4.96
CA PHE A 8 -3.42 -8.95 3.53
C PHE A 8 -3.05 -10.33 2.97
N LEU A 9 -2.17 -11.09 3.62
CA LEU A 9 -1.77 -12.43 3.17
C LEU A 9 -2.96 -13.40 3.15
N THR A 10 -3.81 -13.34 4.19
CA THR A 10 -5.03 -14.14 4.27
C THR A 10 -5.97 -13.82 3.10
N HIS A 11 -6.19 -12.54 2.80
CA HIS A 11 -7.04 -12.14 1.68
C HIS A 11 -6.40 -12.44 0.33
N LEU A 12 -5.08 -12.29 0.19
CA LEU A 12 -4.35 -12.60 -1.03
C LEU A 12 -4.49 -14.09 -1.39
N ASN A 13 -4.37 -14.99 -0.41
CA ASN A 13 -4.58 -16.42 -0.62
C ASN A 13 -6.02 -16.73 -1.10
N ARG A 14 -7.02 -16.05 -0.52
CA ARG A 14 -8.41 -16.16 -0.98
C ARG A 14 -8.56 -15.69 -2.44
N LEU A 15 -7.90 -14.60 -2.83
CA LEU A 15 -7.93 -14.12 -4.22
C LEU A 15 -7.25 -15.10 -5.19
N PHE A 16 -6.12 -15.71 -4.81
CA PHE A 16 -5.49 -16.76 -5.61
C PHE A 16 -6.37 -18.00 -5.79
N THR A 17 -7.11 -18.38 -4.74
CA THR A 17 -8.06 -19.49 -4.81
C THR A 17 -9.22 -19.15 -5.75
N GLN A 18 -9.75 -17.93 -5.67
CA GLN A 18 -10.82 -17.45 -6.56
C GLN A 18 -10.38 -17.32 -8.02
N SER A 19 -9.14 -16.86 -8.28
CA SER A 19 -8.65 -16.71 -9.65
C SER A 19 -8.51 -18.04 -10.40
N LYS A 20 -8.46 -19.19 -9.68
CA LYS A 20 -8.52 -20.52 -10.31
C LYS A 20 -9.86 -20.78 -11.00
N GLY A 21 -10.95 -20.15 -10.54
CA GLY A 21 -12.27 -20.19 -11.18
C GLY A 21 -12.37 -19.29 -12.41
N GLY A 22 -11.30 -18.56 -12.76
CA GLY A 22 -11.23 -17.63 -13.88
C GLY A 22 -10.88 -16.21 -13.45
N GLY A 23 -10.36 -15.44 -14.41
CA GLY A 23 -9.91 -14.06 -14.18
C GLY A 23 -8.42 -13.94 -13.89
N SER A 24 -7.87 -12.76 -14.16
CA SER A 24 -6.45 -12.46 -13.92
C SER A 24 -6.29 -11.71 -12.60
N LEU A 25 -5.40 -12.23 -11.75
CA LEU A 25 -4.97 -11.57 -10.52
C LEU A 25 -3.76 -10.68 -10.82
N PHE A 26 -3.91 -9.37 -10.61
CA PHE A 26 -2.82 -8.40 -10.77
C PHE A 26 -2.23 -8.05 -9.42
N ILE A 27 -0.91 -8.17 -9.29
CA ILE A 27 -0.17 -7.73 -8.09
C ILE A 27 0.83 -6.66 -8.53
N THR A 28 0.84 -5.54 -7.81
CA THR A 28 1.77 -4.43 -8.05
C THR A 28 2.47 -4.06 -6.76
N MET A 29 3.75 -3.76 -6.86
CA MET A 29 4.59 -3.31 -5.75
C MET A 29 5.18 -1.95 -6.15
N LYS A 30 5.06 -0.97 -5.26
CA LYS A 30 5.60 0.38 -5.48
C LYS A 30 6.36 0.82 -4.25
N ARG A 31 7.59 1.32 -4.42
CA ARG A 31 8.36 1.90 -3.31
C ARG A 31 7.59 3.06 -2.67
N CYS A 32 7.38 2.98 -1.36
CA CYS A 32 6.81 4.05 -0.57
C CYS A 32 7.95 4.82 0.09
N ASN A 33 8.25 6.00 -0.43
CA ASN A 33 9.06 6.96 0.31
C ASN A 33 8.12 7.68 1.27
N VAL A 34 8.37 7.57 2.57
CA VAL A 34 7.64 8.29 3.64
C VAL A 34 8.00 9.78 3.62
N LEU A 35 7.65 10.45 2.51
CA LEU A 35 7.35 11.88 2.44
C LEU A 35 5.88 12.07 2.03
N ILE A 36 5.14 10.97 1.81
CA ILE A 36 3.75 10.96 1.35
C ILE A 36 2.78 10.68 2.52
N ILE A 37 3.28 10.32 3.71
CA ILE A 37 2.44 9.87 4.85
C ILE A 37 2.27 10.96 5.93
N ILE A 38 2.52 12.24 5.64
CA ILE A 38 2.29 13.33 6.63
C ILE A 38 0.95 14.05 6.42
N ASP A 39 0.17 13.72 5.39
CA ASP A 39 -1.21 14.21 5.20
C ASP A 39 -2.19 13.05 5.00
N MET A 40 -1.99 11.94 5.72
CA MET A 40 -3.09 11.03 6.03
C MET A 40 -3.71 11.43 7.37
N SER A 41 -3.90 12.74 7.58
CA SER A 41 -4.81 13.23 8.62
C SER A 41 -6.19 12.66 8.31
N ILE A 42 -6.62 11.82 9.25
CA ILE A 42 -7.99 11.54 9.62
C ILE A 42 -8.77 12.84 9.53
N ASP A 43 -9.48 13.06 8.42
CA ASP A 43 -10.74 13.79 8.29
C ASP A 43 -11.15 13.76 6.81
N ASP A 44 -12.40 13.37 6.52
CA ASP A 44 -13.08 13.53 5.22
C ASP A 44 -12.75 12.65 4.00
N GLY A 45 -12.35 11.38 4.16
CA GLY A 45 -12.65 10.34 3.16
C GLY A 45 -12.17 10.60 1.71
N ARG A 46 -11.18 11.47 1.50
CA ARG A 46 -10.73 11.92 0.18
C ARG A 46 -9.21 11.76 0.06
N THR A 47 -8.78 10.64 -0.51
CA THR A 47 -7.37 10.41 -0.86
C THR A 47 -6.99 11.23 -2.11
N LYS A 48 -6.75 12.54 -1.97
CA LYS A 48 -6.14 13.35 -3.03
C LYS A 48 -4.62 13.33 -2.87
N PRO A 49 -3.83 13.13 -3.94
CA PRO A 49 -2.39 13.33 -3.87
C PRO A 49 -2.08 14.82 -3.75
N THR A 50 -1.48 15.24 -2.65
CA THR A 50 -0.92 16.60 -2.53
C THR A 50 0.31 16.70 -3.44
N PRO A 51 0.37 17.70 -4.35
CA PRO A 51 1.54 17.90 -5.19
C PRO A 51 2.76 18.19 -4.31
N ARG A 52 3.88 17.52 -4.62
CA ARG A 52 5.14 17.62 -3.88
C ARG A 52 5.71 19.04 -3.96
N THR A 53 5.35 19.91 -3.03
CA THR A 53 6.19 21.07 -2.73
C THR A 53 7.45 20.53 -2.07
N ARG A 54 8.54 20.49 -2.82
CA ARG A 54 9.88 20.09 -2.37
C ARG A 54 10.30 20.97 -1.18
N LYS A 55 9.95 20.57 0.03
CA LYS A 55 10.71 20.92 1.22
C LYS A 55 11.54 19.69 1.55
N GLN A 56 12.81 19.75 1.20
CA GLN A 56 13.83 18.88 1.79
C GLN A 56 13.81 19.19 3.30
N VAL A 57 13.02 18.44 4.05
CA VAL A 57 13.26 18.31 5.48
C VAL A 57 14.35 17.27 5.59
N THR A 58 15.57 17.78 5.65
CA THR A 58 16.77 17.07 6.08
C THR A 58 16.54 16.62 7.51
N GLU A 59 16.00 15.41 7.72
CA GLU A 59 16.33 14.50 8.82
C GLU A 59 15.88 13.07 8.42
N PRO A 60 16.81 12.14 8.14
CA PRO A 60 16.48 10.78 7.75
C PRO A 60 16.00 10.01 8.98
N HIS A 61 14.71 9.73 9.07
CA HIS A 61 14.22 8.75 10.04
C HIS A 61 14.50 7.34 9.46
N PRO A 62 15.41 6.54 10.05
CA PRO A 62 15.98 5.36 9.40
C PRO A 62 14.99 4.22 9.13
N SER A 63 13.82 4.21 9.76
CA SER A 63 12.78 3.19 9.57
C SER A 63 11.89 3.44 8.35
N ALA A 64 11.92 4.65 7.77
CA ALA A 64 10.93 5.09 6.78
C ALA A 64 11.43 5.03 5.32
N GLU A 65 12.73 4.80 5.11
CA GLU A 65 13.35 4.83 3.78
C GLU A 65 13.12 3.56 2.95
N ASN A 66 12.74 2.44 3.58
CA ASN A 66 12.68 1.13 2.94
C ASN A 66 11.30 0.46 3.05
N SER A 67 10.22 1.23 2.83
CA SER A 67 8.87 0.69 2.79
C SER A 67 8.35 0.51 1.35
N CYS A 68 7.45 -0.45 1.17
CA CYS A 68 6.84 -0.79 -0.12
C CYS A 68 5.33 -0.97 0.02
N LEU A 69 4.56 -0.37 -0.90
CA LEU A 69 3.12 -0.60 -1.02
C LEU A 69 2.85 -1.74 -1.99
N PHE A 70 2.20 -2.78 -1.49
CA PHE A 70 1.65 -3.87 -2.28
C PHE A 70 0.16 -3.61 -2.56
N ARG A 71 -0.27 -3.93 -3.78
CA ARG A 71 -1.70 -3.92 -4.17
C ARG A 71 -2.00 -5.16 -4.98
N ALA A 72 -3.09 -5.85 -4.63
CA ALA A 72 -3.62 -6.97 -5.38
C ALA A 72 -5.04 -6.66 -5.90
N THR A 73 -5.35 -7.07 -7.12
CA THR A 73 -6.63 -6.81 -7.77
C THR A 73 -7.10 -8.02 -8.58
N LEU A 74 -8.33 -8.47 -8.33
CA LEU A 74 -9.03 -9.49 -9.10
C LEU A 74 -10.42 -8.94 -9.48
N GLY A 75 -10.59 -8.52 -10.73
CA GLY A 75 -11.81 -7.84 -11.18
C GLY A 75 -12.07 -6.56 -10.38
N SER A 76 -13.20 -6.54 -9.65
CA SER A 76 -13.59 -5.42 -8.77
C SER A 76 -12.96 -5.48 -7.38
N GLN A 77 -12.43 -6.63 -6.94
CA GLN A 77 -11.85 -6.81 -5.61
C GLN A 77 -10.44 -6.22 -5.55
N LYS A 78 -10.19 -5.35 -4.56
CA LYS A 78 -8.91 -4.63 -4.40
C LYS A 78 -8.46 -4.59 -2.94
N ILE A 79 -7.28 -5.15 -2.67
CA ILE A 79 -6.62 -5.11 -1.36
C ILE A 79 -5.21 -4.51 -1.50
N SER A 80 -4.71 -3.90 -0.44
CA SER A 80 -3.37 -3.30 -0.40
C SER A 80 -2.79 -3.35 1.01
N THR A 81 -1.47 -3.33 1.12
CA THR A 81 -0.74 -3.25 2.39
C THR A 81 0.59 -2.52 2.22
N VAL A 82 1.12 -1.93 3.29
CA VAL A 82 2.44 -1.30 3.31
C VAL A 82 3.35 -2.16 4.18
N VAL A 83 4.44 -2.63 3.59
CA VAL A 83 5.46 -3.44 4.28
C VAL A 83 6.71 -2.59 4.46
N CYS A 84 7.25 -2.55 5.68
CA CYS A 84 8.51 -1.88 5.98
C CYS A 84 9.64 -2.91 6.11
N SER A 85 10.90 -2.51 5.95
CA SER A 85 12.04 -3.42 6.08
C SER A 85 12.25 -4.01 7.46
N SER A 86 11.50 -3.54 8.46
CA SER A 86 11.57 -3.99 9.85
C SER A 86 10.40 -4.92 10.23
N ASP A 87 9.46 -5.12 9.30
CA ASP A 87 8.38 -6.13 9.39
C ASP A 87 8.92 -7.50 8.98
#